data_AF-A0AAV3ZYN6-F1
#
_entry.id   AF-A0AAV3ZYN6-F1
#
_cell.length_a   1.000
_cell.length_b   1.000
_cell.length_c   1.000
_cell.angle_alpha   90.00
_cell.angle_beta   90.00
_cell.angle_gamma   90.00
#
_symmetry.space_group_name_H-M   'P 1'
#
loop_
_entity.id
_entity.type
_entity.pdbx_description
1 polymer ?
#
loop_
_entity_poly.entity_id
_entity_poly.type
_entity_poly.pdbx_seq_one_letter_code
_entity_poly.pdbx_strand_id
1 'polypeptide(L)'
;MRQRGSYGRDEVNVHNSYISHGGDEVNVHNSSISHGGDEVNVHNSYISHGADEVNVHNAYISHGGDEVNVQNSYISHGGDEVNVHNSYISHGGDEVNVHNSYISHGGDEVNGS
;
A
#
# COMPACT_ATOMS: atom_id res chain seq x y z
N MET A 1 -8.36 5.59 -19.86
CA MET A 1 -8.60 4.28 -20.54
C MET A 1 -9.10 3.31 -19.47
N ARG A 2 -10.19 2.58 -19.70
CA ARG A 2 -10.60 1.46 -18.84
C ARG A 2 -10.20 0.18 -19.55
N GLN A 3 -9.05 -0.40 -19.20
CA GLN A 3 -8.79 -1.78 -19.59
C GLN A 3 -9.65 -2.67 -18.70
N ARG A 4 -10.56 -3.42 -19.34
CA ARG A 4 -11.20 -4.59 -18.74
C ARG A 4 -10.61 -5.79 -19.45
N GLY A 5 -9.59 -6.38 -18.86
CA GLY A 5 -9.12 -7.73 -19.17
C GLY A 5 -9.54 -8.64 -18.02
N SER A 6 -10.00 -9.83 -18.33
CA SER A 6 -10.26 -10.89 -17.36
C SER A 6 -9.51 -12.12 -17.85
N TYR A 7 -8.24 -12.28 -17.48
CA TYR A 7 -7.47 -13.51 -17.70
C TYR A 7 -6.52 -13.67 -16.50
N GLY A 8 -6.39 -14.88 -15.96
CA GLY A 8 -5.62 -15.11 -14.73
C GLY A 8 -4.16 -14.66 -14.84
N ARG A 9 -3.59 -14.15 -13.73
CA ARG A 9 -2.25 -13.56 -13.64
C ARG A 9 -2.01 -12.41 -14.61
N ASP A 10 -2.72 -11.31 -14.42
CA ASP A 10 -2.51 -10.07 -15.16
C ASP A 10 -1.63 -9.09 -14.33
N GLU A 11 -0.34 -9.01 -14.66
CA GLU A 11 0.55 -7.95 -14.18
C GLU A 11 0.18 -6.63 -14.86
N VAL A 12 -0.09 -5.57 -14.08
CA VAL A 12 -0.45 -4.24 -14.62
C VAL A 12 0.60 -3.19 -14.25
N ASN A 13 1.16 -2.55 -15.27
CA ASN A 13 2.08 -1.43 -15.11
C ASN A 13 1.39 -0.10 -15.45
N VAL A 14 1.39 0.84 -14.51
CA VAL A 14 0.66 2.11 -14.62
C VAL A 14 1.60 3.29 -14.47
N HIS A 15 1.53 4.21 -15.42
CA HIS A 15 2.35 5.41 -15.42
C HIS A 15 1.52 6.64 -15.78
N ASN A 16 1.68 7.71 -14.99
CA ASN A 16 1.06 9.02 -15.21
C ASN A 16 -0.44 8.93 -15.55
N SER A 17 -1.17 8.11 -14.81
CA SER A 17 -2.54 7.72 -15.16
C SER A 17 -3.45 7.62 -13.95
N TYR A 18 -4.75 7.67 -14.25
CA TYR A 18 -5.81 7.37 -13.30
C TYR A 18 -6.49 6.07 -13.72
N ILE A 19 -6.40 5.03 -12.90
CA ILE A 19 -6.99 3.74 -13.23
C ILE A 19 -7.74 3.12 -12.06
N SER A 20 -8.62 2.18 -12.39
CA SER A 20 -9.14 1.21 -11.44
C SER A 20 -9.13 -0.17 -12.10
N HIS A 21 -8.61 -1.16 -11.38
CA HIS A 21 -8.33 -2.49 -11.90
C HIS A 21 -8.54 -3.55 -10.82
N GLY A 22 -8.67 -4.82 -11.19
CA GLY A 22 -8.53 -5.96 -10.29
C GLY A 22 -7.69 -7.04 -10.98
N GLY A 23 -6.63 -7.51 -10.33
CA GLY A 23 -5.54 -8.31 -10.92
C GLY A 23 -4.47 -8.59 -9.88
N ASP A 24 -3.62 -9.59 -10.12
CA ASP A 24 -2.83 -10.20 -9.05
C ASP A 24 -1.59 -9.35 -8.66
N GLU A 25 -0.96 -8.66 -9.62
CA GLU A 25 0.25 -7.84 -9.40
C GLU A 25 0.16 -6.47 -10.10
N VAL A 26 0.42 -5.37 -9.38
CA VAL A 26 0.36 -4.02 -9.96
C VAL A 26 1.52 -3.12 -9.55
N ASN A 27 2.16 -2.50 -10.55
CA ASN A 27 3.21 -1.50 -10.35
C ASN A 27 2.73 -0.11 -10.76
N VAL A 28 2.91 0.87 -9.87
CA VAL A 28 2.29 2.18 -9.96
C VAL A 28 3.31 3.29 -9.83
N HIS A 29 3.37 4.15 -10.84
CA HIS A 29 4.29 5.29 -10.85
C HIS A 29 3.61 6.60 -11.24
N ASN A 30 3.76 7.63 -10.40
CA ASN A 30 3.21 8.97 -10.61
C ASN A 30 1.72 8.95 -11.02
N SER A 31 0.92 8.12 -10.35
CA SER A 31 -0.43 7.79 -10.76
C SER A 31 -1.40 7.84 -9.58
N SER A 32 -2.69 7.77 -9.87
CA SER A 32 -3.68 7.51 -8.82
C SER A 32 -4.53 6.29 -9.17
N ILE A 33 -4.63 5.36 -8.23
CA ILE A 33 -5.23 4.06 -8.45
C ILE A 33 -6.20 3.68 -7.34
N SER A 34 -7.29 3.04 -7.73
CA SER A 34 -8.09 2.21 -6.82
C SER A 34 -8.13 0.79 -7.35
N HIS A 35 -7.60 -0.15 -6.59
CA HIS A 35 -7.37 -1.51 -7.06
C HIS A 35 -7.72 -2.53 -5.94
N GLY A 36 -7.86 -3.80 -6.32
CA GLY A 36 -7.95 -4.97 -5.42
C GLY A 36 -7.20 -6.12 -6.09
N GLY A 37 -6.28 -6.77 -5.39
CA GLY A 37 -5.25 -7.65 -5.95
C GLY A 37 -4.33 -8.18 -4.86
N ASP A 38 -3.38 -9.04 -5.20
CA ASP A 38 -2.57 -9.73 -4.18
C ASP A 38 -1.31 -8.89 -3.83
N GLU A 39 -0.62 -8.33 -4.84
CA GLU A 39 0.62 -7.55 -4.64
C GLU A 39 0.60 -6.17 -5.34
N VAL A 40 1.05 -5.12 -4.64
CA VAL A 40 1.13 -3.76 -5.21
C VAL A 40 2.45 -3.04 -4.85
N ASN A 41 3.14 -2.52 -5.87
CA ASN A 41 4.30 -1.64 -5.70
C ASN A 41 3.98 -0.20 -6.12
N VAL A 42 4.31 0.76 -5.25
CA VAL A 42 3.84 2.14 -5.37
C VAL A 42 4.98 3.14 -5.24
N HIS A 43 5.14 4.00 -6.25
CA HIS A 43 6.09 5.09 -6.22
C HIS A 43 5.45 6.44 -6.60
N ASN A 44 5.61 7.44 -5.73
CA ASN A 44 5.16 8.82 -5.97
C ASN A 44 3.70 8.92 -6.41
N SER A 45 2.81 8.17 -5.74
CA SER A 45 1.44 7.92 -6.21
C SER A 45 0.43 7.96 -5.07
N TYR A 46 -0.84 8.02 -5.43
CA TYR A 46 -1.97 7.95 -4.50
C TYR A 46 -2.73 6.64 -4.72
N ILE A 47 -2.89 5.83 -3.68
CA ILE A 47 -3.58 4.53 -3.80
C ILE A 47 -4.62 4.33 -2.70
N SER A 48 -5.75 3.74 -3.08
CA SER A 48 -6.72 3.15 -2.16
C SER A 48 -6.97 1.69 -2.54
N HIS A 49 -6.69 0.76 -1.63
CA HIS A 49 -6.57 -0.66 -1.97
C HIS A 49 -6.87 -1.61 -0.79
N GLY A 50 -7.16 -2.88 -1.09
CA GLY A 50 -6.87 -3.99 -0.18
C GLY A 50 -6.16 -5.13 -0.89
N ALA A 51 -4.89 -5.34 -0.50
CA ALA A 51 -3.94 -6.32 -1.06
C ALA A 51 -3.31 -7.13 0.06
N ASP A 52 -2.78 -8.29 -0.27
CA ASP A 52 -2.08 -9.11 0.71
C ASP A 52 -0.69 -8.52 0.98
N GLU A 53 0.01 -8.00 -0.04
CA GLU A 53 1.32 -7.36 0.13
C GLU A 53 1.43 -6.00 -0.60
N VAL A 54 1.96 -4.98 0.08
CA VAL A 54 2.20 -3.65 -0.53
C VAL A 54 3.55 -3.04 -0.17
N ASN A 55 4.29 -2.59 -1.19
CA ASN A 55 5.50 -1.79 -1.01
C ASN A 55 5.30 -0.34 -1.46
N VAL A 56 5.66 0.61 -0.59
CA VAL A 56 5.29 2.02 -0.74
C VAL A 56 6.49 2.94 -0.58
N HIS A 57 6.70 3.81 -1.57
CA HIS A 57 7.74 4.83 -1.53
C HIS A 57 7.25 6.21 -2.01
N ASN A 58 7.45 7.25 -1.19
CA ASN A 58 7.03 8.63 -1.45
C ASN A 58 5.55 8.76 -1.85
N ALA A 59 4.66 8.03 -1.20
CA ALA A 59 3.27 7.92 -1.63
C ALA A 59 2.27 8.15 -0.48
N TYR A 60 1.01 8.30 -0.86
CA TYR A 60 -0.12 8.39 0.06
C TYR A 60 -1.03 7.20 -0.18
N ILE A 61 -1.23 6.38 0.85
CA ILE A 61 -2.00 5.14 0.72
C ILE A 61 -3.04 5.00 1.81
N SER A 62 -4.22 4.55 1.41
CA SER A 62 -5.21 3.91 2.29
C SER A 62 -5.28 2.42 1.93
N HIS A 63 -4.98 1.56 2.88
CA HIS A 63 -4.83 0.12 2.65
C HIS A 63 -5.58 -0.72 3.69
N GLY A 64 -6.10 -1.88 3.29
CA GLY A 64 -6.41 -2.96 4.22
C GLY A 64 -5.99 -4.33 3.70
N GLY A 65 -5.22 -5.10 4.48
CA GLY A 65 -4.69 -6.42 4.10
C GLY A 65 -3.39 -6.72 4.82
N ASP A 66 -2.68 -7.78 4.49
CA ASP A 66 -1.88 -8.50 5.50
C ASP A 66 -0.50 -7.85 5.78
N GLU A 67 0.27 -7.49 4.75
CA GLU A 67 1.64 -6.98 4.92
C GLU A 67 1.91 -5.67 4.16
N VAL A 68 2.54 -4.68 4.81
CA VAL A 68 2.93 -3.42 4.16
C VAL A 68 4.34 -2.94 4.55
N ASN A 69 5.13 -2.57 3.54
CA ASN A 69 6.42 -1.88 3.73
C ASN A 69 6.34 -0.43 3.26
N VAL A 70 6.77 0.49 4.11
CA VAL A 70 6.52 1.93 3.95
C VAL A 70 7.80 2.75 4.11
N GLN A 71 8.08 3.59 3.12
CA GLN A 71 9.17 4.56 3.19
C GLN A 71 8.76 5.95 2.72
N ASN A 72 9.13 6.98 3.49
CA ASN A 72 8.90 8.40 3.16
C ASN A 72 7.45 8.72 2.76
N SER A 73 6.47 8.10 3.42
CA SER A 73 5.08 8.06 2.95
C SER A 73 4.08 8.37 4.07
N TYR A 74 2.83 8.54 3.68
CA TYR A 74 1.70 8.67 4.59
C TYR A 74 0.73 7.53 4.36
N ILE A 75 0.46 6.74 5.40
CA ILE A 75 -0.37 5.55 5.29
C ILE A 75 -1.47 5.53 6.35
N SER A 76 -2.65 5.09 5.92
CA SER A 76 -3.69 4.54 6.80
C SER A 76 -3.84 3.06 6.47
N HIS A 77 -3.61 2.18 7.43
CA HIS A 77 -3.59 0.73 7.21
C HIS A 77 -4.36 -0.06 8.27
N GLY A 78 -5.18 -1.04 7.86
CA GLY A 78 -5.76 -2.04 8.75
C GLY A 78 -5.39 -3.43 8.26
N GLY A 79 -4.63 -4.20 9.04
CA GLY A 79 -3.95 -5.41 8.57
C GLY A 79 -3.06 -6.02 9.62
N ASP A 80 -2.29 -7.04 9.28
CA ASP A 80 -1.61 -7.84 10.28
C ASP A 80 -0.20 -7.30 10.59
N GLU A 81 0.58 -6.91 9.57
CA GLU A 81 1.96 -6.48 9.75
C GLU A 81 2.35 -5.22 8.93
N VAL A 82 3.04 -4.27 9.57
CA VAL A 82 3.61 -3.12 8.86
C VAL A 82 5.03 -2.76 9.29
N ASN A 83 5.91 -2.55 8.30
CA ASN A 83 7.24 -1.98 8.49
C ASN A 83 7.30 -0.54 7.96
N VAL A 84 7.76 0.40 8.79
CA VAL A 84 7.65 1.84 8.51
C VAL A 84 8.97 2.56 8.75
N HIS A 85 9.41 3.34 7.76
CA HIS A 85 10.60 4.18 7.86
C HIS A 85 10.36 5.62 7.37
N ASN A 86 10.75 6.61 8.19
CA ASN A 86 10.64 8.04 7.89
C ASN A 86 9.25 8.46 7.38
N SER A 87 8.20 7.95 8.02
CA SER A 87 6.83 8.03 7.51
C SER A 87 5.83 8.38 8.61
N TYR A 88 4.60 8.67 8.19
CA TYR A 88 3.46 8.85 9.09
C TYR A 88 2.48 7.72 8.85
N ILE A 89 2.07 7.04 9.91
CA ILE A 89 1.13 5.93 9.81
C ILE A 89 0.01 6.00 10.85
N SER A 90 -1.20 5.70 10.40
CA SER A 90 -2.32 5.31 11.25
C SER A 90 -2.59 3.83 11.00
N HIS A 91 -2.48 3.00 12.03
CA HIS A 91 -2.63 1.55 11.89
C HIS A 91 -3.53 0.93 12.96
N GLY A 92 -4.42 0.02 12.57
CA GLY A 92 -5.34 -0.66 13.50
C GLY A 92 -5.37 -2.19 13.42
N GLY A 93 -4.23 -2.87 13.26
CA GLY A 93 -4.16 -4.33 13.40
C GLY A 93 -2.92 -4.79 14.15
N ASP A 94 -2.35 -5.95 13.86
CA ASP A 94 -1.68 -6.73 14.92
C ASP A 94 -0.24 -6.27 15.26
N GLU A 95 0.62 -6.01 14.27
CA GLU A 95 2.04 -5.72 14.50
C GLU A 95 2.57 -4.52 13.69
N VAL A 96 3.38 -3.67 14.33
CA VAL A 96 4.05 -2.54 13.66
C VAL A 96 5.50 -2.37 14.05
N ASN A 97 6.38 -2.33 13.05
CA ASN A 97 7.79 -1.97 13.21
C ASN A 97 8.04 -0.55 12.66
N VAL A 98 8.57 0.34 13.49
CA VAL A 98 8.80 1.75 13.12
C VAL A 98 10.25 2.19 13.33
N HIS A 99 10.76 2.97 12.38
CA HIS A 99 12.01 3.71 12.54
C HIS A 99 11.86 5.15 12.07
N ASN A 100 12.28 6.11 12.91
CA ASN A 100 12.20 7.54 12.61
C ASN A 100 10.83 7.98 12.06
N SER A 101 9.74 7.45 12.62
CA SER A 101 8.38 7.59 12.07
C SER A 101 7.38 7.99 13.14
N TYR A 102 6.27 8.58 12.71
CA TYR A 102 5.15 8.90 13.60
C TYR A 102 4.04 7.87 13.41
N ILE A 103 3.59 7.27 14.50
CA ILE A 103 2.55 6.24 14.49
C ILE A 103 1.39 6.58 15.42
N SER A 104 0.17 6.41 14.91
CA SER A 104 -1.03 6.21 15.71
C SER A 104 -1.47 4.76 15.54
N HIS A 105 -1.30 3.95 16.57
CA HIS A 105 -1.65 2.53 16.54
C HIS A 105 -2.84 2.21 17.45
N GLY A 106 -3.75 1.38 16.97
CA GLY A 106 -4.93 0.91 17.70
C GLY A 106 -4.97 -0.58 18.00
N GLY A 107 -3.95 -1.35 17.60
CA GLY A 107 -3.88 -2.80 17.79
C GLY A 107 -2.83 -3.23 18.82
N ASP A 108 -2.34 -4.47 18.66
CA ASP A 108 -1.81 -5.25 19.78
C ASP A 108 -0.32 -4.99 20.08
N GLU A 109 0.54 -4.74 19.07
CA GLU A 109 1.99 -4.57 19.29
C GLU A 109 2.67 -3.49 18.41
N VAL A 110 3.56 -2.68 19.04
CA VAL A 110 4.40 -1.68 18.34
C VAL A 110 5.86 -1.78 18.81
N ASN A 111 6.76 -2.03 17.85
CA ASN A 111 8.21 -2.06 18.05
C ASN A 111 8.86 -0.88 17.33
N GLY A 112 9.71 -0.11 18.03
CA GLY A 112 10.28 1.12 17.48
C GLY A 112 11.72 1.40 17.89
N SER A 113 12.48 2.09 17.02
CA SER A 113 13.82 2.63 17.29
C SER A 113 14.01 4.05 16.79
#